data_AF-A0A1Q4UPH4-F1
#
_entry.id   AF-A0A1Q4UPH4-F1
#
_cell.length_a   1.000
_cell.length_b   1.000
_cell.length_c   1.000
_cell.angle_alpha   90.00
_cell.angle_beta   90.00
_cell.angle_gamma   90.00
#
_symmetry.space_group_name_H-M   'P 1'
#
loop_
_entity.id
_entity.type
_entity.pdbx_description
1 polymer ?
#
loop_
_entity_poly.entity_id
_entity_poly.type
_entity_poly.pdbx_seq_one_letter_code
_entity_poly.pdbx_strand_id
1 'polypeptide(L)'
;MKKLIVGIVVLGVVVAGGGFYWTQQQAKQQRMANHFQPSPAQLYTGIADQVTPVFDLHGYKIAMLVPGDRTNGDSWVFRGTARSGNLSPAYYGQVDYTCGPQGGDEDACWKLSQLVVDGRPLKLVGTVAENGDASDTPDETAALESRESQALGMTNALDTAMPGDGAVQPVAPDASGAADRQASDGPADETAQATADDDGADNNNADQEKADVWRTTSDNVNARMGPGTDYEVAFAMPQSTPMQLLEQKDGWGHFSYVGPDGNTYRVWIYMNLVAKD
;
A
#
# COMPACT_ATOMS: atom_id res chain seq x y z
N MET A 1 52.33 -10.67 44.24
CA MET A 1 50.92 -11.04 44.55
C MET A 1 49.90 -10.08 43.93
N LYS A 2 49.76 -8.80 44.33
CA LYS A 2 48.69 -7.91 43.80
C LYS A 2 48.51 -7.89 42.26
N LYS A 3 49.59 -7.81 41.47
CA LYS A 3 49.50 -7.82 39.98
C LYS A 3 48.89 -9.10 39.40
N LEU A 4 49.06 -10.24 40.07
CA LEU A 4 48.55 -11.55 39.65
C LEU A 4 47.04 -11.66 39.92
N ILE A 5 46.57 -11.10 41.05
CA ILE A 5 45.15 -11.04 41.41
C ILE A 5 44.39 -10.15 40.42
N VAL A 6 44.94 -8.97 40.08
CA VAL A 6 44.32 -8.07 39.08
C VAL A 6 44.22 -8.75 37.71
N GLY A 7 45.26 -9.48 37.28
CA GLY A 7 45.22 -10.25 36.03
C GLY A 7 44.09 -11.28 36.00
N ILE A 8 43.95 -12.08 37.06
CA ILE A 8 42.90 -13.11 37.17
C ILE A 8 41.49 -12.48 37.18
N VAL A 9 41.29 -11.37 37.89
CA VAL A 9 39.99 -10.68 37.95
C VAL A 9 39.60 -10.11 36.57
N VAL A 10 40.53 -9.47 35.86
CA VAL A 10 40.25 -8.93 34.51
C VAL A 10 39.93 -10.07 33.52
N LEU A 11 40.69 -11.16 33.56
CA LEU A 11 40.46 -12.31 32.66
C LEU A 11 39.13 -13.00 32.97
N GLY A 12 38.76 -13.13 34.25
CA GLY A 12 37.44 -13.64 34.67
C GLY A 12 36.28 -12.78 34.19
N VAL A 13 36.41 -11.45 34.24
CA VAL A 13 35.38 -10.52 33.74
C VAL A 13 35.25 -10.60 32.21
N VAL A 14 36.35 -10.73 31.46
CA VAL A 14 36.30 -10.87 29.99
C VAL A 14 35.65 -12.20 29.57
N VAL A 15 35.97 -13.30 30.25
CA VAL A 15 35.35 -14.61 29.97
C VAL A 15 33.86 -14.62 30.34
N ALA A 16 33.49 -14.06 31.50
CA ALA A 16 32.09 -13.95 31.91
C ALA A 16 31.28 -13.02 31.00
N GLY A 17 31.82 -11.86 30.62
CA GLY A 17 31.19 -10.92 29.70
C GLY A 17 31.05 -11.49 28.29
N GLY A 18 32.08 -12.17 27.78
CA GLY A 18 32.02 -12.88 26.50
C GLY A 18 30.97 -13.98 26.49
N GLY A 19 30.91 -14.82 27.53
CA GLY A 19 29.91 -15.87 27.68
C GLY A 19 28.48 -15.34 27.84
N PHE A 20 28.29 -14.23 28.57
CA PHE A 20 26.98 -13.58 28.71
C PHE A 20 26.51 -12.94 27.39
N TYR A 21 27.42 -12.30 26.65
CA TYR A 21 27.13 -11.76 25.33
C TYR A 21 26.76 -12.88 24.34
N TRP A 22 27.52 -13.99 24.31
CA TRP A 22 27.24 -15.14 23.45
C TRP A 22 25.89 -15.80 23.76
N THR A 23 25.56 -16.03 25.04
CA THR A 23 24.28 -16.62 25.42
C THR A 23 23.10 -15.69 25.12
N GLN A 24 23.25 -14.38 25.30
CA GLN A 24 22.22 -13.41 24.90
C GLN A 24 22.04 -13.34 23.37
N GLN A 25 23.12 -13.48 22.60
CA GLN A 25 23.07 -13.52 21.14
C GLN A 25 22.43 -14.82 20.62
N GLN A 26 22.73 -15.97 21.24
CA GLN A 26 22.07 -17.24 20.96
C GLN A 26 20.56 -17.19 21.28
N ALA A 27 20.16 -16.57 22.39
CA ALA A 27 18.74 -16.41 22.72
C ALA A 27 17.98 -15.55 21.68
N LYS A 28 18.64 -14.55 21.07
CA LYS A 28 18.06 -13.79 19.94
C LYS A 28 17.96 -14.65 18.67
N GLN A 29 18.98 -15.44 18.35
CA GLN A 29 18.93 -16.34 17.19
C GLN A 29 17.88 -17.46 17.36
N GLN A 30 17.76 -18.07 18.54
CA GLN A 30 16.73 -19.07 18.83
C GLN A 30 15.31 -18.50 18.79
N ARG A 31 15.12 -17.24 19.22
CA ARG A 31 13.83 -16.55 19.03
C ARG A 31 13.50 -16.34 17.56
N MET A 32 14.47 -16.00 16.72
CA MET A 32 14.27 -15.83 15.26
C MET A 32 14.08 -17.16 14.52
N ALA A 33 14.70 -18.25 14.98
CA ALA A 33 14.75 -19.54 14.28
C ALA A 33 13.40 -20.27 14.13
N ASN A 34 12.37 -19.90 14.91
CA ASN A 34 11.04 -20.50 14.86
C ASN A 34 10.01 -19.68 14.05
N HIS A 35 10.45 -18.61 13.41
CA HIS A 35 9.58 -17.67 12.70
C HIS A 35 9.73 -17.76 11.18
N PHE A 36 8.73 -17.25 10.46
CA PHE A 36 8.82 -17.14 9.01
C PHE A 36 9.77 -16.01 8.63
N GLN A 37 10.60 -16.27 7.62
CA GLN A 37 11.69 -15.41 7.19
C GLN A 37 11.63 -15.24 5.66
N PRO A 38 10.62 -14.51 5.13
CA PRO A 38 10.39 -14.40 3.69
C PRO A 38 11.57 -13.73 2.99
N SER A 39 11.81 -14.11 1.73
CA SER A 39 12.62 -13.29 0.83
C SER A 39 11.95 -11.92 0.60
N PRO A 40 12.69 -10.86 0.20
CA PRO A 40 12.08 -9.58 -0.13
C PRO A 40 10.98 -9.69 -1.18
N ALA A 41 11.12 -10.63 -2.13
CA ALA A 41 10.14 -10.88 -3.17
C ALA A 41 8.85 -11.55 -2.61
N GLN A 42 8.97 -12.57 -1.75
CA GLN A 42 7.81 -13.19 -1.09
C GLN A 42 7.06 -12.24 -0.17
N LEU A 43 7.79 -11.34 0.51
CA LEU A 43 7.16 -10.29 1.30
C LEU A 43 6.43 -9.29 0.39
N TYR A 44 7.02 -8.90 -0.74
CA TYR A 44 6.39 -8.03 -1.72
C TYR A 44 5.11 -8.65 -2.31
N THR A 45 5.15 -9.90 -2.78
CA THR A 45 3.98 -10.61 -3.33
C THR A 45 2.90 -10.77 -2.28
N GLY A 46 3.25 -11.27 -1.09
CA GLY A 46 2.32 -11.45 0.03
C GLY A 46 1.59 -10.17 0.44
N ILE A 47 2.23 -9.00 0.37
CA ILE A 47 1.55 -7.72 0.57
C ILE A 47 0.70 -7.35 -0.65
N ALA A 48 1.25 -7.44 -1.87
CA ALA A 48 0.58 -7.01 -3.09
C ALA A 48 -0.71 -7.79 -3.37
N ASP A 49 -0.69 -9.12 -3.19
CA ASP A 49 -1.82 -10.02 -3.38
C ASP A 49 -2.96 -9.76 -2.36
N GLN A 50 -2.63 -9.30 -1.15
CA GLN A 50 -3.62 -8.93 -0.14
C GLN A 50 -4.15 -7.48 -0.30
N VAL A 51 -3.33 -6.55 -0.79
CA VAL A 51 -3.71 -5.14 -1.00
C VAL A 51 -4.52 -4.95 -2.27
N THR A 52 -4.19 -5.66 -3.36
CA THR A 52 -4.81 -5.45 -4.69
C THR A 52 -6.33 -5.65 -4.68
N PRO A 53 -6.92 -6.72 -4.10
CA PRO A 53 -8.37 -6.89 -4.08
C PRO A 53 -9.10 -5.77 -3.32
N VAL A 54 -8.50 -5.26 -2.23
CA VAL A 54 -9.07 -4.14 -1.47
C VAL A 54 -8.97 -2.84 -2.27
N PHE A 55 -7.83 -2.57 -2.90
CA PHE A 55 -7.66 -1.39 -3.75
C PHE A 55 -8.62 -1.38 -4.94
N ASP A 56 -8.80 -2.52 -5.60
CA ASP A 56 -9.71 -2.64 -6.76
C ASP A 56 -11.17 -2.34 -6.38
N LEU A 57 -11.61 -2.77 -5.19
CA LEU A 57 -12.94 -2.45 -4.65
C LEU A 57 -13.13 -0.97 -4.30
N HIS A 58 -12.05 -0.25 -3.95
CA HIS A 58 -12.10 1.15 -3.54
C HIS A 58 -11.62 2.13 -4.64
N GLY A 59 -11.43 1.67 -5.88
CA GLY A 59 -11.04 2.54 -7.01
C GLY A 59 -9.59 3.00 -6.98
N TYR A 60 -8.70 2.20 -6.38
CA TYR A 60 -7.26 2.42 -6.32
C TYR A 60 -6.51 1.36 -7.12
N LYS A 61 -5.29 1.70 -7.56
CA LYS A 61 -4.29 0.72 -8.03
C LYS A 61 -2.96 0.98 -7.34
N ILE A 62 -2.16 -0.06 -7.07
CA ILE A 62 -0.82 0.12 -6.51
C ILE A 62 0.02 0.96 -7.50
N ALA A 63 0.62 2.06 -7.01
CA ALA A 63 1.60 2.82 -7.77
C ALA A 63 3.03 2.43 -7.40
N MET A 64 3.32 2.52 -6.10
CA MET A 64 4.56 2.08 -5.49
C MET A 64 4.21 1.34 -4.20
N LEU A 65 4.82 0.18 -3.98
CA LEU A 65 4.72 -0.57 -2.73
C LEU A 65 6.14 -0.83 -2.21
N VAL A 66 6.36 -0.51 -0.93
CA VAL A 66 7.63 -0.66 -0.24
C VAL A 66 7.38 -1.46 1.04
N PRO A 67 7.82 -2.72 1.10
CA PRO A 67 7.84 -3.48 2.34
C PRO A 67 8.69 -2.76 3.40
N GLY A 68 8.26 -2.83 4.65
CA GLY A 68 8.94 -2.24 5.80
C GLY A 68 9.46 -3.27 6.78
N ASP A 69 9.93 -2.78 7.92
CA ASP A 69 10.46 -3.62 8.99
C ASP A 69 9.37 -4.51 9.61
N ARG A 70 9.82 -5.65 10.14
CA ARG A 70 9.01 -6.54 10.96
C ARG A 70 8.78 -5.90 12.33
N THR A 71 7.53 -5.73 12.75
CA THR A 71 7.17 -4.98 13.97
C THR A 71 7.10 -5.88 15.20
N ASN A 72 6.32 -6.95 15.10
CA ASN A 72 6.21 -8.01 16.10
C ASN A 72 6.23 -9.38 15.38
N GLY A 73 6.19 -10.48 16.11
CA GLY A 73 6.25 -11.84 15.56
C GLY A 73 5.31 -12.03 14.37
N ASP A 74 5.89 -12.30 13.21
CA ASP A 74 5.26 -12.57 11.91
C ASP A 74 4.30 -11.46 11.40
N SER A 75 4.54 -10.21 11.80
CA SER A 75 3.87 -8.99 11.28
C SER A 75 4.85 -8.02 10.61
N TRP A 76 4.50 -7.49 9.44
CA TRP A 76 5.30 -6.51 8.69
C TRP A 76 4.47 -5.29 8.32
N VAL A 77 5.01 -4.09 8.55
CA VAL A 77 4.44 -2.86 8.00
C VAL A 77 4.87 -2.66 6.55
N PHE A 78 4.08 -1.91 5.81
CA PHE A 78 4.41 -1.49 4.44
C PHE A 78 3.88 -0.08 4.17
N ARG A 79 4.44 0.57 3.16
CA ARG A 79 4.03 1.91 2.71
C ARG A 79 4.04 2.02 1.19
N GLY A 80 3.40 3.04 0.66
CA GLY A 80 3.35 3.23 -0.78
C GLY A 80 2.62 4.47 -1.23
N THR A 81 2.42 4.54 -2.55
CA THR A 81 1.49 5.47 -3.20
C THR A 81 0.56 4.67 -4.08
N ALA A 82 -0.73 4.99 -4.06
CA ALA A 82 -1.72 4.42 -4.96
C ALA A 82 -1.94 5.35 -6.15
N ARG A 83 -2.64 4.90 -7.19
CA ARG A 83 -3.21 5.75 -8.26
C ARG A 83 -4.72 5.73 -8.14
N SER A 84 -5.37 6.89 -8.23
CA SER A 84 -6.82 7.02 -8.42
C SER A 84 -7.08 8.20 -9.35
N GLY A 85 -7.39 7.91 -10.62
CA GLY A 85 -7.40 8.92 -11.68
C GLY A 85 -6.06 9.67 -11.76
N ASN A 86 -6.11 11.00 -11.61
CA ASN A 86 -4.94 11.88 -11.62
C ASN A 86 -4.30 12.07 -10.22
N LEU A 87 -4.82 11.43 -9.18
CA LEU A 87 -4.30 11.52 -7.81
C LEU A 87 -3.36 10.36 -7.51
N SER A 88 -2.30 10.66 -6.75
CA SER A 88 -1.33 9.68 -6.24
C SER A 88 -1.30 9.67 -4.70
N PRO A 89 -2.40 9.27 -4.04
CA PRO A 89 -2.52 9.33 -2.58
C PRO A 89 -1.51 8.41 -1.89
N ALA A 90 -1.05 8.81 -0.71
CA ALA A 90 -0.11 8.01 0.09
C ALA A 90 -0.87 6.93 0.87
N TYR A 91 -0.26 5.76 1.03
CA TYR A 91 -0.84 4.70 1.84
C TYR A 91 0.18 4.01 2.75
N TYR A 92 -0.35 3.43 3.82
CA TYR A 92 0.40 2.58 4.74
C TYR A 92 -0.48 1.45 5.26
N GLY A 93 0.14 0.36 5.70
CA GLY A 93 -0.57 -0.80 6.21
C GLY A 93 0.31 -1.77 6.96
N GLN A 94 -0.31 -2.87 7.38
CA GLN A 94 0.34 -4.01 8.01
C GLN A 94 -0.23 -5.31 7.44
N VAL A 95 0.64 -6.26 7.14
CA VAL A 95 0.29 -7.66 6.90
C VAL A 95 0.81 -8.55 8.02
N ASP A 96 0.06 -9.61 8.31
CA ASP A 96 0.44 -10.66 9.24
C ASP A 96 0.54 -11.98 8.46
N TYR A 97 1.55 -12.80 8.80
CA TYR A 97 1.74 -14.14 8.25
C TYR A 97 1.30 -15.17 9.29
N THR A 98 0.32 -16.01 8.93
CA THR A 98 -0.36 -16.92 9.87
C THR A 98 0.01 -18.39 9.69
N CYS A 99 0.77 -18.73 8.66
CA CYS A 99 1.29 -20.08 8.46
C CYS A 99 2.52 -20.34 9.35
N GLY A 100 2.79 -21.61 9.64
CA GLY A 100 4.00 -22.02 10.36
C GLY A 100 5.27 -21.81 9.52
N PRO A 101 6.47 -21.98 10.13
CA PRO A 101 7.75 -21.73 9.45
C PRO A 101 8.06 -22.69 8.29
N GLN A 102 7.22 -23.71 8.05
CA GLN A 102 7.33 -24.62 6.89
C GLN A 102 6.48 -24.19 5.67
N GLY A 103 5.75 -23.08 5.77
CA GLY A 103 4.93 -22.57 4.68
C GLY A 103 3.53 -23.17 4.56
N GLY A 104 2.83 -22.74 3.52
CA GLY A 104 1.48 -23.11 3.07
C GLY A 104 1.19 -22.35 1.78
N ASP A 105 0.00 -22.51 1.19
CA ASP A 105 -0.38 -21.73 0.00
C ASP A 105 -0.32 -20.23 0.32
N GLU A 106 0.50 -19.46 -0.41
CA GLU A 106 0.88 -18.10 0.00
C GLU A 106 -0.34 -17.18 0.16
N ASP A 107 -1.35 -17.31 -0.71
CA ASP A 107 -2.64 -16.60 -0.68
C ASP A 107 -3.42 -16.77 0.63
N ALA A 108 -3.29 -17.92 1.30
CA ALA A 108 -3.99 -18.24 2.55
C ALA A 108 -3.16 -17.90 3.81
N CYS A 109 -1.84 -17.76 3.66
CA CYS A 109 -0.93 -17.51 4.77
C CYS A 109 -0.88 -16.03 5.16
N TRP A 110 -0.83 -15.14 4.17
CA TRP A 110 -0.80 -13.70 4.37
C TRP A 110 -2.20 -13.15 4.69
N LYS A 111 -2.27 -12.17 5.58
CA LYS A 111 -3.50 -11.44 5.92
C LYS A 111 -3.21 -9.96 6.05
N LEU A 112 -3.91 -9.14 5.29
CA LEU A 112 -3.92 -7.70 5.50
C LEU A 112 -4.72 -7.35 6.75
N SER A 113 -4.06 -6.79 7.77
CA SER A 113 -4.69 -6.41 9.05
C SER A 113 -4.93 -4.91 9.19
N GLN A 114 -4.20 -4.08 8.45
CA GLN A 114 -4.44 -2.64 8.38
C GLN A 114 -4.11 -2.09 7.00
N LEU A 115 -4.97 -1.22 6.46
CA LEU A 115 -4.71 -0.45 5.24
C LEU A 115 -5.32 0.94 5.36
N VAL A 116 -4.53 1.98 5.16
CA VAL A 116 -4.93 3.38 5.28
C VAL A 116 -4.44 4.15 4.06
N VAL A 117 -5.32 4.94 3.43
CA VAL A 117 -5.03 5.78 2.26
C VAL A 117 -5.40 7.23 2.58
N ASP A 118 -4.45 8.16 2.42
CA ASP A 118 -4.57 9.58 2.82
C ASP A 118 -5.14 9.74 4.25
N GLY A 119 -4.65 8.94 5.19
CA GLY A 119 -5.09 8.95 6.60
C GLY A 119 -6.44 8.29 6.87
N ARG A 120 -7.18 7.83 5.86
CA ARG A 120 -8.48 7.14 6.00
C ARG A 120 -8.34 5.63 5.92
N PRO A 121 -8.77 4.85 6.93
CA PRO A 121 -8.72 3.39 6.88
C PRO A 121 -9.68 2.85 5.82
N LEU A 122 -9.23 1.89 5.02
CA LEU A 122 -10.08 1.19 4.06
C LEU A 122 -10.76 -0.03 4.71
N LYS A 123 -11.99 -0.32 4.27
CA LYS A 123 -12.70 -1.54 4.67
C LYS A 123 -12.06 -2.73 3.98
N LEU A 124 -11.58 -3.68 4.79
CA LEU A 124 -11.01 -4.95 4.38
C LEU A 124 -12.15 -5.95 4.14
N VAL A 125 -12.15 -6.64 2.99
CA VAL A 125 -13.12 -7.72 2.71
C VAL A 125 -12.51 -9.04 3.20
N GLY A 126 -13.23 -9.71 4.11
CA GLY A 126 -12.78 -10.98 4.72
C GLY A 126 -12.83 -10.97 6.25
N THR A 127 -12.83 -9.81 6.90
CA THR A 127 -13.08 -9.70 8.34
C THR A 127 -14.58 -9.65 8.65
N VAL A 128 -15.27 -10.76 8.39
CA VAL A 128 -16.58 -10.99 9.02
C VAL A 128 -16.30 -11.35 10.48
N ALA A 129 -16.39 -10.35 11.36
CA ALA A 129 -16.43 -10.59 12.80
C ALA A 129 -17.80 -11.15 13.18
N GLU A 130 -18.07 -12.41 12.78
CA GLU A 130 -19.26 -13.14 13.22
C GLU A 130 -19.09 -13.59 14.68
N ASN A 131 -19.36 -12.66 15.58
CA ASN A 131 -20.22 -12.91 16.72
C ASN A 131 -21.05 -11.64 16.93
N GLY A 132 -22.28 -11.65 16.41
CA GLY A 132 -23.20 -10.55 16.61
C GLY A 132 -23.68 -10.50 18.06
N ASP A 133 -23.67 -9.32 18.65
CA ASP A 133 -24.82 -8.87 19.42
C ASP A 133 -25.23 -7.49 18.90
N ALA A 134 -26.47 -7.38 18.46
CA ALA A 134 -27.03 -6.15 17.92
C ALA A 134 -27.70 -5.38 19.05
N SER A 135 -26.97 -4.46 19.67
CA SER A 135 -27.57 -3.40 20.49
C SER A 135 -27.24 -2.03 19.89
N ASP A 136 -28.28 -1.40 19.34
CA ASP A 136 -28.26 -0.01 18.88
C ASP A 136 -27.97 0.94 20.06
N THR A 137 -26.83 1.62 20.03
CA THR A 137 -26.64 2.90 20.72
C THR A 137 -25.79 3.85 19.86
N PRO A 138 -26.35 4.96 19.34
CA PRO A 138 -25.60 5.91 18.52
C PRO A 138 -24.81 6.91 19.39
N ASP A 139 -23.63 6.52 19.88
CA ASP A 139 -22.81 7.39 20.75
C ASP A 139 -21.28 7.20 20.61
N GLU A 140 -20.78 6.90 19.40
CA GLU A 140 -19.33 6.79 19.13
C GLU A 140 -18.80 7.67 17.98
N THR A 141 -19.65 8.51 17.35
CA THR A 141 -19.19 9.59 16.47
C THR A 141 -18.72 10.84 17.24
N ALA A 142 -19.25 11.09 18.44
CA ALA A 142 -18.90 12.25 19.26
C ALA A 142 -17.49 12.18 19.89
N ALA A 143 -16.90 10.98 20.03
CA ALA A 143 -15.60 10.78 20.69
C ALA A 143 -14.38 11.03 19.79
N LEU A 144 -14.58 11.12 18.46
CA LEU A 144 -13.49 11.34 17.49
C LEU A 144 -13.33 12.83 17.14
N GLU A 145 -14.42 13.57 16.94
CA GLU A 145 -14.38 15.03 16.66
C GLU A 145 -13.79 15.86 17.83
N SER A 146 -13.85 15.32 19.05
CA SER A 146 -13.26 15.95 20.25
C SER A 146 -11.73 15.77 20.38
N ARG A 147 -11.09 14.99 19.50
CA ARG A 147 -9.63 14.76 19.53
C ARG A 147 -8.86 15.52 18.45
N GLU A 148 -9.50 15.90 17.34
CA GLU A 148 -8.87 16.72 16.29
C GLU A 148 -8.83 18.21 16.68
N SER A 149 -9.82 18.67 17.45
CA SER A 149 -9.93 20.04 17.95
C SER A 149 -8.91 20.43 19.04
N GLN A 150 -8.08 19.48 19.51
CA GLN A 150 -7.02 19.73 20.51
C GLN A 150 -5.61 19.82 19.91
N ALA A 151 -5.45 19.60 18.60
CA ALA A 151 -4.15 19.68 17.90
C ALA A 151 -3.83 21.09 17.34
N LEU A 152 -4.82 21.99 17.27
CA LEU A 152 -4.66 23.35 16.78
C LEU A 152 -5.04 24.36 17.87
N GLY A 153 -4.06 24.75 18.68
CA GLY A 153 -4.25 25.70 19.77
C GLY A 153 -4.57 27.11 19.27
N MET A 154 -5.85 27.46 19.20
CA MET A 154 -6.34 28.84 19.07
C MET A 154 -7.49 29.10 20.03
N THR A 155 -7.19 29.71 21.17
CA THR A 155 -8.18 30.18 22.13
C THR A 155 -8.83 31.47 21.62
N ASN A 156 -10.04 31.39 21.06
CA ASN A 156 -10.88 32.57 20.89
C ASN A 156 -11.86 32.68 22.07
N ALA A 157 -11.41 33.43 23.08
CA ALA A 157 -12.30 33.97 24.09
C ALA A 157 -13.02 35.20 23.53
N LEU A 158 -14.26 35.04 23.08
CA LEU A 158 -15.29 36.09 23.19
C LEU A 158 -16.69 35.53 22.88
N ASP A 159 -17.46 35.22 23.93
CA ASP A 159 -18.91 35.45 23.88
C ASP A 159 -19.42 35.83 25.28
N THR A 160 -19.88 37.07 25.39
CA THR A 160 -20.67 37.56 26.53
C THR A 160 -21.67 38.60 26.02
N ALA A 161 -22.80 38.10 25.53
CA ALA A 161 -24.16 38.60 25.78
C ALA A 161 -24.46 40.11 25.65
N MET A 162 -25.41 40.45 24.76
CA MET A 162 -26.76 40.97 25.10
C MET A 162 -27.49 41.59 23.87
N PRO A 163 -28.84 41.63 23.85
CA PRO A 163 -29.64 42.17 22.74
C PRO A 163 -30.07 43.65 22.97
N GLY A 164 -30.51 44.33 21.91
CA GLY A 164 -31.28 45.59 22.05
C GLY A 164 -31.34 46.51 20.83
N ASP A 165 -32.57 46.77 20.38
CA ASP A 165 -33.14 47.91 19.63
C ASP A 165 -32.30 49.05 19.02
N GLY A 166 -32.80 49.61 17.90
CA GLY A 166 -32.60 51.02 17.55
C GLY A 166 -32.46 51.31 16.05
N ALA A 167 -33.46 51.96 15.46
CA ALA A 167 -33.41 52.44 14.07
C ALA A 167 -32.57 53.72 13.90
N VAL A 168 -32.18 54.05 12.65
CA VAL A 168 -32.37 55.37 11.95
C VAL A 168 -31.44 55.49 10.72
N GLN A 169 -32.04 55.74 9.54
CA GLN A 169 -31.42 56.27 8.29
C GLN A 169 -31.25 57.82 8.39
N PRO A 170 -30.54 58.57 7.51
CA PRO A 170 -30.14 58.32 6.10
C PRO A 170 -28.62 58.61 5.87
N VAL A 171 -28.02 58.95 4.71
CA VAL A 171 -28.45 59.45 3.38
C VAL A 171 -27.45 59.04 2.27
N ALA A 172 -27.85 59.20 0.99
CA ALA A 172 -26.94 59.39 -0.15
C ALA A 172 -26.95 60.87 -0.59
N PRO A 173 -26.01 61.33 -1.44
CA PRO A 173 -26.34 61.40 -2.88
C PRO A 173 -25.17 61.21 -3.87
N ASP A 174 -25.54 60.93 -5.14
CA ASP A 174 -24.89 61.30 -6.42
C ASP A 174 -23.39 60.99 -6.71
N ALA A 175 -22.93 60.85 -7.96
CA ALA A 175 -23.57 60.53 -9.25
C ALA A 175 -22.47 60.34 -10.32
N SER A 176 -22.88 59.88 -11.52
CA SER A 176 -22.13 59.82 -12.79
C SER A 176 -20.94 58.82 -12.86
N GLY A 177 -20.75 58.10 -13.97
CA GLY A 177 -21.63 57.92 -15.14
C GLY A 177 -20.93 57.15 -16.27
N ALA A 178 -21.72 56.31 -16.98
CA ALA A 178 -21.69 55.90 -18.40
C ALA A 178 -20.38 55.91 -19.25
N ALA A 179 -20.23 55.14 -20.33
CA ALA A 179 -20.84 53.90 -20.84
C ALA A 179 -20.22 53.63 -22.23
N ASP A 180 -20.01 52.37 -22.61
CA ASP A 180 -20.06 51.81 -24.00
C ASP A 180 -19.61 50.32 -23.90
N ARG A 181 -20.23 49.28 -24.47
CA ARG A 181 -20.93 49.04 -25.77
C ARG A 181 -19.96 49.20 -26.97
N GLN A 182 -19.91 48.30 -27.96
CA GLN A 182 -20.92 47.33 -28.41
C GLN A 182 -20.27 46.07 -29.07
N ALA A 183 -21.13 45.11 -29.43
CA ALA A 183 -20.92 43.93 -30.29
C ALA A 183 -20.28 44.27 -31.67
N SER A 184 -19.93 43.34 -32.56
CA SER A 184 -20.31 41.91 -32.74
C SER A 184 -19.14 41.08 -33.35
N ASP A 185 -19.24 39.83 -33.81
CA ASP A 185 -20.39 38.96 -34.16
C ASP A 185 -20.07 37.43 -34.08
N GLY A 186 -21.06 36.59 -34.39
CA GLY A 186 -20.89 35.16 -34.71
C GLY A 186 -20.97 34.87 -36.22
N PRO A 187 -21.51 33.73 -36.69
CA PRO A 187 -22.02 32.57 -35.94
C PRO A 187 -21.72 31.16 -36.56
N ALA A 188 -22.30 30.12 -35.96
CA ALA A 188 -22.79 28.86 -36.58
C ALA A 188 -21.75 27.75 -37.00
N ASP A 189 -22.06 26.44 -36.96
CA ASP A 189 -23.35 25.78 -36.63
C ASP A 189 -23.30 24.31 -36.12
N GLU A 190 -24.42 23.89 -35.53
CA GLU A 190 -25.10 22.56 -35.49
C GLU A 190 -24.30 21.22 -35.54
N THR A 191 -24.24 20.40 -34.48
CA THR A 191 -25.22 19.42 -33.89
C THR A 191 -25.18 17.98 -34.44
N ALA A 192 -25.25 16.99 -33.54
CA ALA A 192 -26.10 15.78 -33.67
C ALA A 192 -26.24 15.04 -32.31
N GLN A 193 -27.42 14.42 -32.07
CA GLN A 193 -27.76 13.55 -30.93
C GLN A 193 -28.04 12.10 -31.41
N ALA A 194 -28.45 11.23 -30.46
CA ALA A 194 -29.02 9.88 -30.60
C ALA A 194 -28.00 8.72 -30.58
N THR A 195 -28.22 7.54 -30.00
CA THR A 195 -28.95 6.96 -28.84
C THR A 195 -29.00 5.45 -29.10
N ALA A 196 -28.83 4.63 -28.05
CA ALA A 196 -29.27 3.22 -27.91
C ALA A 196 -28.82 2.17 -28.95
N ASP A 197 -28.11 1.14 -28.49
CA ASP A 197 -28.65 -0.23 -28.35
C ASP A 197 -27.52 -1.15 -27.84
N ASP A 198 -27.68 -1.73 -26.64
CA ASP A 198 -26.77 -2.74 -26.06
C ASP A 198 -27.62 -3.96 -25.67
N ASP A 199 -27.57 -4.99 -26.51
CA ASP A 199 -28.23 -6.28 -26.31
C ASP A 199 -27.34 -7.36 -26.93
N GLY A 200 -26.41 -7.88 -26.13
CA GLY A 200 -25.32 -8.75 -26.59
C GLY A 200 -24.85 -9.70 -25.48
N ALA A 201 -25.54 -10.82 -25.32
CA ALA A 201 -25.25 -11.79 -24.27
C ALA A 201 -23.93 -12.54 -24.48
N ASP A 202 -22.86 -12.10 -23.80
CA ASP A 202 -21.58 -12.82 -23.77
C ASP A 202 -21.67 -14.07 -22.89
N ASN A 203 -21.92 -15.20 -23.56
CA ASN A 203 -21.75 -16.53 -22.99
C ASN A 203 -20.25 -16.83 -22.91
N ASN A 204 -19.59 -16.33 -21.87
CA ASN A 204 -18.19 -16.66 -21.57
C ASN A 204 -18.07 -18.11 -21.05
N ASN A 205 -18.23 -19.03 -22.00
CA ASN A 205 -17.66 -20.37 -21.95
C ASN A 205 -16.17 -20.21 -21.60
N ALA A 206 -15.74 -20.84 -20.51
CA ALA A 206 -14.39 -20.69 -20.00
C ALA A 206 -13.38 -21.46 -20.86
N ASP A 207 -13.12 -20.94 -22.06
CA ASP A 207 -11.92 -21.28 -22.81
C ASP A 207 -10.73 -20.86 -21.95
N GLN A 208 -10.08 -21.87 -21.37
CA GLN A 208 -8.79 -21.74 -20.71
C GLN A 208 -7.77 -21.37 -21.78
N GLU A 209 -7.66 -20.07 -22.08
CA GLU A 209 -6.63 -19.56 -22.97
C GLU A 209 -5.29 -20.07 -22.48
N LYS A 210 -4.59 -20.78 -23.37
CA LYS A 210 -3.30 -21.39 -23.08
C LYS A 210 -2.28 -20.25 -22.90
N ALA A 211 -2.13 -19.79 -21.65
CA ALA A 211 -1.29 -18.65 -21.29
C ALA A 211 0.06 -18.69 -22.00
N ASP A 212 0.40 -17.58 -22.64
CA ASP A 212 1.64 -17.44 -23.39
C ASP A 212 2.84 -17.62 -22.45
N VAL A 213 3.76 -18.50 -22.83
CA VAL A 213 5.02 -18.68 -22.12
C VAL A 213 5.99 -17.62 -22.62
N TRP A 214 6.59 -16.89 -21.68
CA TRP A 214 7.63 -15.91 -21.94
C TRP A 214 8.95 -16.36 -21.32
N ARG A 215 10.07 -15.92 -21.89
CA ARG A 215 11.42 -16.22 -21.43
C ARG A 215 12.30 -14.99 -21.38
N THR A 216 13.20 -14.94 -20.39
CA THR A 216 14.31 -13.99 -20.34
C THR A 216 15.28 -14.21 -21.50
N THR A 217 15.70 -13.13 -22.18
CA THR A 217 16.54 -13.21 -23.39
C THR A 217 18.05 -13.20 -23.11
N SER A 218 18.46 -12.83 -21.90
CA SER A 218 19.86 -12.82 -21.45
C SER A 218 20.01 -13.33 -20.02
N ASP A 219 21.25 -13.59 -19.60
CA ASP A 219 21.55 -13.82 -18.19
C ASP A 219 21.46 -12.53 -17.35
N ASN A 220 21.23 -12.71 -16.04
CA ASN A 220 21.14 -11.68 -15.02
C ASN A 220 20.09 -10.58 -15.31
N VAL A 221 18.93 -10.96 -15.87
CA VAL A 221 17.81 -10.03 -16.07
C VAL A 221 17.25 -9.61 -14.71
N ASN A 222 17.26 -8.31 -14.43
CA ASN A 222 16.76 -7.77 -13.16
C ASN A 222 15.23 -7.93 -13.06
N ALA A 223 14.77 -8.82 -12.18
CA ALA A 223 13.40 -8.88 -11.71
C ALA A 223 13.19 -7.75 -10.69
N ARG A 224 12.17 -6.91 -10.87
CA ARG A 224 11.93 -5.73 -10.03
C ARG A 224 10.60 -5.79 -9.29
N MET A 225 10.52 -5.03 -8.20
CA MET A 225 9.29 -4.89 -7.42
C MET A 225 8.22 -4.07 -8.16
N GLY A 226 8.58 -3.23 -9.14
CA GLY A 226 7.62 -2.37 -9.85
C GLY A 226 8.04 -1.99 -11.27
N PRO A 227 7.12 -1.40 -12.06
CA PRO A 227 7.35 -1.01 -13.45
C PRO A 227 8.23 0.25 -13.52
N GLY A 228 9.55 0.07 -13.51
CA GLY A 228 10.51 1.16 -13.65
C GLY A 228 11.90 0.82 -13.07
N THR A 229 12.89 1.65 -13.40
CA THR A 229 14.26 1.52 -12.88
C THR A 229 14.40 1.99 -11.44
N ASP A 230 13.46 2.80 -10.95
CA ASP A 230 13.47 3.40 -9.61
C ASP A 230 12.98 2.42 -8.53
N TYR A 231 12.36 1.31 -8.93
CA TYR A 231 11.97 0.22 -8.03
C TYR A 231 13.15 -0.69 -7.75
N GLU A 232 13.21 -1.20 -6.51
CA GLU A 232 14.24 -2.15 -6.09
C GLU A 232 14.24 -3.42 -6.95
N VAL A 233 15.45 -3.97 -7.16
CA VAL A 233 15.65 -5.27 -7.80
C VAL A 233 15.39 -6.34 -6.76
N ALA A 234 14.41 -7.19 -7.01
CA ALA A 234 14.06 -8.32 -6.16
C ALA A 234 15.16 -9.40 -6.23
N PHE A 235 15.56 -9.76 -7.45
CA PHE A 235 16.64 -10.68 -7.76
C PHE A 235 17.02 -10.57 -9.26
N ALA A 236 18.11 -11.23 -9.67
CA ALA A 236 18.48 -11.37 -11.07
C ALA A 236 18.13 -12.78 -11.56
N MET A 237 17.51 -12.89 -12.74
CA MET A 237 17.10 -14.16 -13.33
C MET A 237 18.11 -14.67 -14.37
N PRO A 238 18.33 -15.99 -14.47
CA PRO A 238 19.07 -16.62 -15.57
C PRO A 238 18.39 -16.40 -16.93
N GLN A 239 19.13 -16.62 -18.02
CA GLN A 239 18.57 -16.69 -19.38
C GLN A 239 17.56 -17.84 -19.52
N SER A 240 16.62 -17.69 -20.46
CA SER A 240 15.62 -18.71 -20.83
C SER A 240 14.66 -19.13 -19.71
N THR A 241 14.55 -18.33 -18.64
CA THR A 241 13.68 -18.57 -17.48
C THR A 241 12.22 -18.46 -17.89
N PRO A 242 11.40 -19.54 -17.81
CA PRO A 242 10.01 -19.53 -18.26
C PRO A 242 9.08 -18.84 -17.24
N MET A 243 8.16 -18.02 -17.76
CA MET A 243 7.25 -17.19 -16.98
C MET A 243 5.91 -17.04 -17.71
N GLN A 244 4.86 -16.63 -16.99
CA GLN A 244 3.57 -16.24 -17.57
C GLN A 244 3.38 -14.73 -17.44
N LEU A 245 2.98 -14.06 -18.52
CA LEU A 245 2.66 -12.63 -18.50
C LEU A 245 1.28 -12.42 -17.87
N LEU A 246 1.21 -11.53 -16.87
CA LEU A 246 -0.02 -11.17 -16.16
C LEU A 246 -0.61 -9.84 -16.66
N GLU A 247 0.23 -8.80 -16.76
CA GLU A 247 -0.14 -7.50 -17.32
C GLU A 247 1.07 -6.79 -17.95
N GLN A 248 0.83 -5.77 -18.78
CA GLN A 248 1.88 -4.88 -19.30
C GLN A 248 1.58 -3.42 -18.95
N LYS A 249 2.63 -2.66 -18.64
CA LYS A 249 2.53 -1.27 -18.20
C LYS A 249 3.82 -0.51 -18.48
N ASP A 250 3.72 0.62 -19.17
CA ASP A 250 4.83 1.55 -19.40
C ASP A 250 6.13 0.91 -19.97
N GLY A 251 5.98 -0.14 -20.80
CA GLY A 251 7.10 -0.91 -21.37
C GLY A 251 7.67 -2.02 -20.48
N TRP A 252 7.05 -2.29 -19.33
CA TRP A 252 7.35 -3.39 -18.43
C TRP A 252 6.24 -4.44 -18.48
N GLY A 253 6.59 -5.71 -18.36
CA GLY A 253 5.66 -6.80 -18.13
C GLY A 253 5.70 -7.22 -16.66
N HIS A 254 4.53 -7.49 -16.10
CA HIS A 254 4.36 -8.14 -14.80
C HIS A 254 4.23 -9.64 -15.04
N PHE A 255 5.13 -10.43 -14.46
CA PHE A 255 5.26 -11.85 -14.74
C PHE A 255 5.04 -12.70 -13.48
N SER A 256 4.32 -13.81 -13.63
CA SER A 256 4.32 -14.92 -12.69
C SER A 256 5.48 -15.87 -13.03
N TYR A 257 6.31 -16.17 -12.04
CA TYR A 257 7.50 -17.01 -12.14
C TYR A 257 7.51 -18.05 -11.00
N VAL A 258 7.69 -19.33 -11.32
CA VAL A 258 7.87 -20.38 -10.29
C VAL A 258 9.36 -20.58 -10.02
N GLY A 259 9.78 -20.31 -8.78
CA GLY A 259 11.17 -20.40 -8.35
C GLY A 259 11.68 -21.84 -8.20
N PRO A 260 13.00 -22.05 -8.04
CA PRO A 260 13.59 -23.38 -7.81
C PRO A 260 13.19 -24.02 -6.47
N ASP A 261 12.64 -23.22 -5.56
CA ASP A 261 12.03 -23.57 -4.28
C ASP A 261 10.56 -24.02 -4.41
N GLY A 262 9.95 -23.86 -5.59
CA GLY A 262 8.56 -24.18 -5.86
C GLY A 262 7.57 -23.05 -5.55
N ASN A 263 8.03 -21.91 -5.02
CA ASN A 263 7.17 -20.77 -4.70
C ASN A 263 6.89 -19.92 -5.95
N THR A 264 5.76 -19.19 -5.94
CA THR A 264 5.35 -18.34 -7.07
C THR A 264 5.67 -16.88 -6.78
N TYR A 265 6.45 -16.26 -7.65
CA TYR A 265 6.90 -14.89 -7.55
C TYR A 265 6.21 -14.03 -8.61
N ARG A 266 5.73 -12.85 -8.22
CA ARG A 266 5.26 -11.82 -9.17
C ARG A 266 6.29 -10.71 -9.27
N VAL A 267 6.80 -10.46 -10.47
CA VAL A 267 7.92 -9.54 -10.70
C VAL A 267 7.76 -8.73 -11.97
N TRP A 268 8.32 -7.52 -11.98
CA TRP A 268 8.34 -6.63 -13.13
C TRP A 268 9.65 -6.77 -13.91
N ILE A 269 9.55 -6.91 -15.24
CA ILE A 269 10.68 -7.06 -16.15
C ILE A 269 10.48 -6.14 -17.34
N TYR A 270 11.54 -5.49 -17.80
CA TYR A 270 11.47 -4.64 -18.98
C TYR A 270 11.24 -5.48 -20.24
N MET A 271 10.25 -5.13 -21.06
CA MET A 271 9.76 -6.01 -22.15
C MET A 271 10.84 -6.36 -23.19
N ASN A 272 11.87 -5.52 -23.37
CA ASN A 272 12.98 -5.80 -24.28
C ASN A 272 13.98 -6.87 -23.76
N LEU A 273 13.82 -7.33 -22.52
CA LEU A 273 14.63 -8.38 -21.89
C LEU A 273 13.90 -9.74 -21.84
N VAL A 274 12.74 -9.83 -22.48
CA VAL A 274 11.91 -11.03 -22.57
C VAL A 274 11.40 -11.26 -23.98
N ALA A 275 11.14 -12.52 -24.33
CA ALA A 275 10.52 -12.93 -25.58
C ALA A 275 9.42 -13.96 -25.30
N LYS A 276 8.39 -13.98 -26.15
CA LYS A 276 7.35 -15.02 -26.17
C LYS A 276 7.88 -16.25 -26.91
N ASP A 277 7.64 -17.45 -26.36
CA ASP A 277 7.94 -18.75 -26.98
C ASP A 277 7.05 -19.05 -28.21
#